data_AF-A0A535BXW4-F1
#
_entry.id   AF-A0A535BXW4-F1
#
_cell.length_a   1.000
_cell.length_b   1.000
_cell.length_c   1.000
_cell.angle_alpha   90.00
_cell.angle_beta   90.00
_cell.angle_gamma   90.00
#
_symmetry.space_group_name_H-M   'P 1'
#
loop_
_entity.id
_entity.type
_entity.pdbx_description
1 polymer ?
#
loop_
_entity_poly.entity_id
_entity_poly.type
_entity_poly.pdbx_seq_one_letter_code
_entity_poly.pdbx_strand_id
1 'polypeptide(L)'
;MNGSIAKLLKRFRIGPYELCMFAVVVVATVARLVLISYNWPVTNSDEGNMGLLAMHVAYRGELPIFFYGLPYMGPLEGYIAAPLFHLLGPSLFSLRVGLLPLFALFLISMYYLTRLLYTQKFALAIVVLLSLGSNLIIQQQLKAVGEYPEMELFAALIALLACWLALSSHTFSADAT
;
A
#
# COMPACT_ATOMS: atom_id res chain seq x y z
N MET A 1 21.06 27.41 -1.17
CA MET A 1 20.42 26.30 -0.40
C MET A 1 18.89 26.36 -0.26
N ASN A 2 18.21 27.48 0.05
CA ASN A 2 16.76 27.44 0.39
C ASN A 2 15.75 27.37 -0.79
N GLY A 3 16.12 27.74 -2.03
CA GLY A 3 15.17 27.85 -3.14
C GLY A 3 14.73 26.53 -3.79
N SER A 4 15.62 25.53 -3.83
CA SER A 4 15.40 24.26 -4.54
C SER A 4 14.58 23.26 -3.71
N ILE A 5 14.94 23.12 -2.42
CA ILE A 5 14.17 22.33 -1.45
C ILE A 5 12.76 22.90 -1.27
N ALA A 6 12.61 24.23 -1.24
CA ALA A 6 11.30 24.87 -1.16
C ALA A 6 10.43 24.64 -2.40
N LYS A 7 11.01 24.56 -3.61
CA LYS A 7 10.29 24.13 -4.83
C LYS A 7 9.86 22.67 -4.76
N LEU A 8 10.71 21.81 -4.18
CA LEU A 8 10.43 20.39 -3.97
C LEU A 8 9.25 20.17 -3.00
N LEU A 9 9.27 20.84 -1.85
CA LEU A 9 8.19 20.79 -0.85
C LEU A 9 6.90 21.44 -1.37
N LYS A 10 7.00 22.46 -2.24
CA LYS A 10 5.84 23.03 -2.93
C LYS A 10 5.12 22.00 -3.82
N ARG A 11 5.84 21.00 -4.33
CA ARG A 11 5.28 19.93 -5.15
C ARG A 11 4.39 18.98 -4.34
N PHE A 12 4.47 18.98 -3.01
CA PHE A 12 3.58 18.21 -2.12
C PHE A 12 2.48 19.05 -1.43
N ARG A 13 2.21 20.27 -1.92
CA ARG A 13 1.07 21.04 -1.40
C ARG A 13 -0.25 20.34 -1.72
N ILE A 14 -1.11 20.29 -0.70
CA ILE A 14 -2.50 19.82 -0.83
C ILE A 14 -3.28 20.88 -1.60
N GLY A 15 -3.60 20.59 -2.86
CA GLY A 15 -4.51 21.35 -3.70
C GLY A 15 -5.84 20.62 -3.88
N PRO A 16 -6.71 21.13 -4.77
CA PRO A 16 -8.02 20.52 -5.02
C PRO A 16 -7.90 19.10 -5.60
N TYR A 17 -6.88 18.82 -6.43
CA TYR A 17 -6.67 17.49 -7.00
C TYR A 17 -6.24 16.47 -5.95
N GLU A 18 -5.41 16.89 -4.99
CA GLU A 18 -4.99 16.06 -3.87
C GLU A 18 -6.19 15.73 -2.97
N LEU A 19 -7.08 16.70 -2.69
CA LEU A 19 -8.33 16.44 -1.96
C LEU A 19 -9.24 15.45 -2.69
N CYS A 20 -9.43 15.62 -4.01
CA CYS A 20 -10.19 14.66 -4.82
C CYS A 20 -9.55 13.28 -4.80
N MET A 21 -8.23 13.18 -4.92
CA MET A 21 -7.50 11.92 -4.84
C MET A 21 -7.72 11.25 -3.48
N PHE A 22 -7.58 11.98 -2.37
CA PHE A 22 -7.83 11.43 -1.03
C PHE A 22 -9.26 10.96 -0.87
N ALA A 23 -10.24 11.70 -1.41
CA ALA A 23 -11.64 11.27 -1.39
C ALA A 23 -11.83 9.94 -2.15
N VAL A 24 -11.23 9.79 -3.34
CA VAL A 24 -11.28 8.53 -4.11
C VAL A 24 -10.62 7.39 -3.34
N VAL A 25 -9.44 7.61 -2.75
CA VAL A 25 -8.74 6.60 -1.94
C VAL A 25 -9.58 6.18 -0.74
N VAL A 26 -10.18 7.13 -0.01
CA VAL A 26 -11.06 6.85 1.13
C VAL A 26 -12.26 6.02 0.68
N VAL A 27 -12.96 6.43 -0.38
CA VAL A 27 -14.13 5.69 -0.90
C VAL A 27 -13.72 4.27 -1.31
N ALA A 28 -12.61 4.10 -2.03
CA ALA A 28 -12.13 2.80 -2.50
C ALA A 28 -11.71 1.86 -1.35
N THR A 29 -11.08 2.42 -0.31
CA THR A 29 -10.67 1.68 0.90
C THR A 29 -11.88 1.32 1.76
N VAL A 30 -12.85 2.23 1.91
CA VAL A 30 -14.11 1.94 2.63
C VAL A 30 -14.91 0.87 1.91
N ALA A 31 -14.99 0.91 0.58
CA ALA A 31 -15.64 -0.15 -0.20
C ALA A 31 -15.01 -1.53 0.08
N ARG A 32 -13.68 -1.60 0.14
CA ARG A 32 -12.93 -2.82 0.51
C ARG A 32 -13.18 -3.25 1.94
N LEU A 33 -13.22 -2.31 2.89
CA LEU A 33 -13.56 -2.60 4.29
C LEU A 33 -14.98 -3.21 4.40
N VAL A 34 -15.94 -2.67 3.65
CA VAL A 34 -17.31 -3.21 3.60
C VAL A 34 -17.29 -4.65 3.05
N LEU A 35 -16.55 -4.92 1.97
CA LEU A 35 -16.41 -6.28 1.44
C LEU A 35 -15.81 -7.24 2.48
N ILE A 36 -14.76 -6.83 3.18
CA ILE A 36 -14.15 -7.60 4.27
C ILE A 36 -15.20 -7.87 5.37
N SER A 37 -16.01 -6.89 5.76
CA SER A 37 -17.05 -7.08 6.79
C SER A 37 -18.15 -8.07 6.38
N TYR A 38 -18.35 -8.28 5.07
CA TYR A 38 -19.24 -9.30 4.52
C TYR A 38 -18.53 -10.64 4.29
N ASN A 39 -17.33 -10.85 4.85
CA ASN A 39 -16.51 -12.05 4.66
C ASN A 39 -16.16 -12.35 3.19
N TRP A 40 -16.11 -11.31 2.37
CA TRP A 40 -15.73 -11.44 0.97
C TRP A 40 -14.25 -11.04 0.78
N PRO A 41 -13.47 -11.77 -0.03
CA PRO A 41 -13.80 -13.01 -0.74
C PRO A 41 -13.74 -14.27 0.15
N VAL A 42 -14.14 -15.42 -0.42
CA VAL A 42 -14.00 -16.72 0.26
C VAL A 42 -12.53 -16.98 0.60
N THR A 43 -12.29 -17.37 1.86
CA THR A 43 -10.96 -17.66 2.42
C THR A 43 -10.37 -18.94 1.83
N ASN A 44 -9.05 -19.11 1.95
CA ASN A 44 -8.33 -20.34 1.60
C ASN A 44 -7.38 -20.77 2.73
N SER A 45 -6.63 -21.85 2.49
CA SER A 45 -5.61 -22.36 3.42
C SER A 45 -4.47 -21.38 3.68
N ASP A 46 -4.13 -20.56 2.69
CA ASP A 46 -3.00 -19.63 2.77
C ASP A 46 -3.29 -18.50 3.75
N GLU A 47 -4.50 -17.94 3.73
CA GLU A 47 -4.94 -16.96 4.74
C GLU A 47 -4.98 -17.57 6.15
N GLY A 48 -5.34 -18.86 6.26
CA GLY A 48 -5.26 -19.59 7.53
C GLY A 48 -3.82 -19.72 8.04
N ASN A 49 -2.89 -20.01 7.14
CA ASN A 49 -1.46 -20.06 7.44
C ASN A 49 -0.90 -18.69 7.84
N MET A 50 -1.30 -17.62 7.14
CA MET A 50 -0.91 -16.25 7.49
C MET A 50 -1.49 -15.82 8.84
N GLY A 51 -2.73 -16.22 9.14
CA GLY A 51 -3.34 -16.03 10.45
C GLY A 51 -2.59 -16.76 11.57
N LEU A 52 -2.13 -17.99 11.35
CA LEU A 52 -1.30 -18.72 12.32
C LEU A 52 0.03 -18.01 12.57
N LEU A 53 0.69 -17.54 11.50
CA LEU A 53 1.91 -16.76 11.59
C LEU A 53 1.68 -15.49 12.42
N ALA A 54 0.62 -14.73 12.12
CA ALA A 54 0.28 -13.52 12.85
C ALA A 54 0.02 -13.78 14.34
N MET A 55 -0.63 -14.91 14.68
CA MET A 55 -0.82 -15.32 16.08
C MET A 55 0.48 -15.68 16.78
N HIS A 56 1.42 -16.33 16.10
CA HIS A 56 2.74 -16.64 16.68
C HIS A 56 3.55 -15.37 16.94
N VAL A 57 3.50 -14.40 16.03
CA VAL A 57 4.12 -13.07 16.23
C VAL A 57 3.46 -12.36 17.42
N ALA A 58 2.12 -12.26 17.44
CA ALA A 58 1.38 -11.51 18.46
C ALA A 58 1.50 -12.14 19.87
N TYR A 59 1.29 -13.45 19.99
CA TYR A 59 1.09 -14.09 21.29
C TYR A 59 2.27 -14.93 21.78
N ARG A 60 3.24 -15.21 20.90
CA ARG A 60 4.43 -16.00 21.26
C ARG A 60 5.75 -15.24 21.09
N GLY A 61 5.70 -14.02 20.54
CA GLY A 61 6.89 -13.22 20.27
C GLY A 61 7.85 -13.87 19.26
N GLU A 62 7.33 -14.77 18.42
CA GLU A 62 8.12 -15.40 17.37
C GLU A 62 8.46 -14.36 16.28
N LEU A 63 9.67 -14.45 15.72
CA LEU A 63 10.14 -13.56 14.66
C LEU A 63 10.44 -14.38 13.39
N PRO A 64 9.41 -14.94 12.72
CA PRO A 64 9.62 -15.67 11.49
C PRO A 64 10.23 -14.74 10.43
N ILE A 65 11.15 -15.29 9.66
CA ILE A 65 11.79 -14.60 8.52
C ILE A 65 11.04 -14.89 7.22
N PHE A 66 10.41 -16.06 7.13
CA PHE A 66 9.67 -16.52 5.96
C PHE A 66 8.23 -16.86 6.33
N PHE A 67 7.36 -16.77 5.33
CA PHE A 67 6.03 -17.33 5.42
C PHE A 67 6.11 -18.86 5.52
N TYR A 68 5.31 -19.45 6.41
CA TYR A 68 5.47 -20.87 6.75
C TYR A 68 5.22 -21.78 5.55
N GLY A 69 6.19 -22.65 5.27
CA GLY A 69 6.17 -23.56 4.12
C GLY A 69 6.65 -22.94 2.80
N LEU A 70 6.83 -21.62 2.74
CA LEU A 70 7.26 -20.89 1.54
C LEU A 70 8.56 -20.11 1.82
N PRO A 71 9.75 -20.76 1.71
CA PRO A 71 11.04 -20.19 2.09
C PRO A 71 11.55 -19.05 1.17
N TYR A 72 10.68 -18.54 0.31
CA TYR A 72 10.95 -17.44 -0.62
C TYR A 72 10.01 -16.25 -0.41
N MET A 73 8.98 -16.39 0.44
CA MET A 73 7.98 -15.33 0.70
C MET A 73 8.20 -14.71 2.08
N GLY A 74 8.04 -13.39 2.14
CA GLY A 74 8.12 -12.64 3.38
C GLY A 74 6.86 -12.77 4.24
N PRO A 75 6.97 -12.64 5.57
CA PRO A 75 5.85 -12.73 6.52
C PRO A 75 5.19 -11.36 6.81
N LEU A 76 5.34 -10.37 5.91
CA LEU A 76 5.02 -8.96 6.18
C LEU A 76 3.58 -8.75 6.62
N GLU A 77 2.63 -9.34 5.90
CA GLU A 77 1.21 -9.25 6.25
C GLU A 77 0.92 -9.76 7.66
N GLY A 78 1.58 -10.84 8.08
CA GLY A 78 1.44 -11.40 9.43
C GLY A 78 2.00 -10.47 10.52
N TYR A 79 3.10 -9.78 10.24
CA TYR A 79 3.62 -8.73 11.14
C TYR A 79 2.69 -7.53 11.25
N ILE A 80 2.02 -7.15 10.15
CA ILE A 80 1.01 -6.07 10.18
C ILE A 80 -0.24 -6.51 10.94
N ALA A 81 -0.66 -7.78 10.79
CA ALA A 81 -1.83 -8.32 11.45
C ALA A 81 -1.62 -8.58 12.96
N ALA A 82 -0.40 -8.88 13.41
CA ALA A 82 -0.09 -9.14 14.81
C ALA A 82 -0.57 -8.05 15.80
N PRO A 83 -0.28 -6.75 15.62
CA PRO A 83 -0.83 -5.71 16.48
C PRO A 83 -2.36 -5.58 16.35
N LEU A 84 -2.93 -5.85 15.17
CA LEU A 84 -4.39 -5.86 15.00
C LEU A 84 -5.05 -7.01 15.73
N PHE A 85 -4.38 -8.15 15.88
CA PHE A 85 -4.88 -9.27 16.66
C PHE A 85 -4.96 -8.94 18.15
N HIS A 86 -4.03 -8.14 18.68
CA HIS A 86 -4.16 -7.62 20.05
C HIS A 86 -5.34 -6.65 20.23
N LEU A 87 -5.64 -5.83 19.21
CA LEU A 87 -6.67 -4.80 19.31
C LEU A 87 -8.09 -5.31 19.01
N LEU A 88 -8.23 -6.17 18.01
CA LEU A 88 -9.51 -6.62 17.46
C LEU A 88 -9.77 -8.12 17.69
N GLY A 89 -8.79 -8.85 18.23
CA GLY A 89 -8.81 -10.31 18.34
C GLY A 89 -8.36 -11.02 17.05
N PRO A 90 -7.95 -12.30 17.14
CA PRO A 90 -7.57 -13.10 15.98
C PRO A 90 -8.81 -13.45 15.15
N SER A 91 -8.89 -12.92 13.94
CA SER A 91 -9.98 -13.19 13.01
C SER A 91 -9.54 -12.92 11.57
N LEU A 92 -10.28 -13.47 10.60
CA LEU A 92 -10.07 -13.16 9.18
C LEU A 92 -10.28 -11.66 8.91
N PHE A 93 -11.24 -11.04 9.59
CA PHE A 93 -11.48 -9.60 9.49
C PHE A 93 -10.24 -8.80 9.92
N SER A 94 -9.69 -9.08 11.11
CA SER A 94 -8.51 -8.39 11.64
C SER A 94 -7.28 -8.57 10.73
N LEU A 95 -7.14 -9.75 10.14
CA LEU A 95 -6.06 -10.07 9.20
C LEU A 95 -6.16 -9.21 7.93
N ARG A 96 -7.33 -9.19 7.29
CA ARG A 96 -7.55 -8.46 6.03
C ARG A 96 -7.57 -6.94 6.20
N VAL A 97 -8.00 -6.44 7.37
CA VAL A 97 -7.92 -5.00 7.68
C VAL A 97 -6.47 -4.51 7.63
N GLY A 98 -5.50 -5.36 7.96
CA GLY A 98 -4.07 -5.06 7.83
C GLY A 98 -3.60 -4.73 6.41
N LEU A 99 -4.35 -5.16 5.39
CA LEU A 99 -3.99 -4.93 3.97
C LEU A 99 -4.48 -3.57 3.46
N LEU A 100 -5.49 -2.97 4.11
CA LEU A 100 -6.09 -1.70 3.65
C LEU A 100 -5.09 -0.53 3.58
N PRO A 101 -4.17 -0.36 4.55
CA PRO A 101 -3.10 0.64 4.42
C PRO A 101 -2.20 0.41 3.21
N LEU A 102 -1.87 -0.84 2.87
CA LEU A 102 -1.01 -1.16 1.72
C LEU A 102 -1.67 -0.71 0.41
N PHE A 103 -2.94 -1.06 0.24
CA PHE A 103 -3.75 -0.62 -0.90
C PHE A 103 -3.88 0.92 -0.98
N ALA A 104 -4.18 1.58 0.14
CA ALA A 104 -4.32 3.03 0.15
C ALA A 104 -2.99 3.74 -0.20
N LEU A 105 -1.88 3.28 0.36
CA LEU A 105 -0.55 3.80 0.07
C LEU A 105 -0.12 3.51 -1.37
N PHE A 106 -0.53 2.39 -1.95
CA PHE A 106 -0.31 2.09 -3.36
C PHE A 106 -0.97 3.15 -4.26
N LEU A 107 -2.25 3.45 -4.05
CA LEU A 107 -2.96 4.46 -4.84
C LEU A 107 -2.34 5.86 -4.67
N ILE A 108 -1.96 6.23 -3.44
CA ILE A 108 -1.30 7.50 -3.15
C ILE A 108 0.06 7.56 -3.87
N SER A 109 0.85 6.48 -3.84
CA SER A 109 2.14 6.40 -4.52
C SER A 109 1.97 6.53 -6.03
N MET A 110 0.97 5.86 -6.61
CA MET A 110 0.64 5.97 -8.03
C MET A 110 0.18 7.37 -8.43
N TYR A 111 -0.57 8.08 -7.58
CA TYR A 111 -0.91 9.48 -7.81
C TYR A 111 0.35 10.34 -7.92
N TYR A 112 1.25 10.25 -6.93
CA TYR A 112 2.46 11.06 -6.94
C TYR A 112 3.42 10.68 -8.06
N LEU A 113 3.54 9.40 -8.41
CA LEU A 113 4.35 8.93 -9.53
C LEU A 113 3.81 9.49 -10.86
N THR A 114 2.51 9.32 -11.09
CA THR A 114 1.89 9.80 -12.35
C THR A 114 1.93 11.32 -12.43
N ARG A 115 1.73 12.01 -11.30
CA ARG A 115 1.83 13.48 -11.24
C ARG A 115 3.27 13.96 -11.48
N LEU A 116 4.26 13.22 -11.02
CA LEU A 116 5.67 13.54 -11.21
C LEU A 116 6.06 13.48 -12.70
N LEU A 117 5.56 12.48 -13.41
CA LEU A 117 5.88 12.19 -14.81
C LEU A 117 4.96 12.91 -15.81
N TYR A 118 3.72 13.22 -15.42
CA TYR A 118 2.68 13.76 -16.30
C TYR A 118 1.96 14.97 -15.67
N THR A 119 0.62 14.95 -15.63
CA THR A 119 -0.23 16.04 -15.13
C THR A 119 -1.08 15.58 -13.95
N GLN A 120 -1.51 16.53 -13.10
CA GLN A 120 -2.40 16.23 -11.95
C GLN A 120 -3.74 15.63 -12.37
N LYS A 121 -4.31 16.09 -13.50
CA LYS A 121 -5.57 15.56 -14.03
C LYS A 121 -5.42 14.09 -14.45
N PHE A 122 -4.33 13.77 -15.14
CA PHE A 122 -4.04 12.40 -15.56
C PHE A 122 -3.76 11.51 -14.35
N ALA A 123 -3.02 12.00 -13.35
CA ALA A 123 -2.79 11.28 -12.10
C ALA A 123 -4.09 10.92 -11.39
N LEU A 124 -5.06 11.85 -11.31
CA LEU A 124 -6.37 11.57 -10.74
C LEU A 124 -7.13 10.51 -11.56
N ALA A 125 -7.08 10.58 -12.89
CA ALA A 125 -7.70 9.57 -13.76
C ALA A 125 -7.11 8.17 -13.53
N ILE A 126 -5.79 8.08 -13.34
CA ILE A 126 -5.11 6.81 -13.00
C ILE A 126 -5.56 6.29 -11.64
N VAL A 127 -5.65 7.13 -10.60
CA VAL A 127 -6.15 6.70 -9.29
C VAL A 127 -7.58 6.17 -9.37
N VAL A 128 -8.47 6.88 -10.07
CA VAL A 128 -9.85 6.43 -10.29
C VAL A 128 -9.88 5.08 -11.01
N LEU A 129 -9.11 4.92 -12.08
CA LEU A 129 -9.01 3.66 -12.81
C LEU A 129 -8.55 2.50 -11.91
N LEU A 130 -7.48 2.71 -11.15
CA LEU A 130 -6.91 1.68 -10.26
C LEU A 130 -7.81 1.37 -9.06
N SER A 131 -8.66 2.32 -8.64
CA SER A 131 -9.60 2.12 -7.54
C SER A 131 -10.72 1.12 -7.84
N LEU A 132 -11.17 1.07 -9.11
CA LEU A 132 -12.35 0.34 -9.58
C LEU A 132 -12.08 -1.14 -9.96
N GLY A 133 -10.87 -1.66 -9.69
CA GLY A 133 -10.32 -2.92 -10.18
C GLY A 133 -11.30 -4.09 -10.41
N SER A 134 -10.95 -4.99 -11.33
CA SER A 134 -11.80 -6.16 -11.61
C SER A 134 -11.99 -7.05 -10.38
N ASN A 135 -12.99 -7.93 -10.42
CA ASN A 135 -13.25 -8.90 -9.36
C ASN A 135 -11.96 -9.60 -8.88
N LEU A 136 -11.14 -10.09 -9.82
CA LEU A 136 -9.88 -10.76 -9.50
C LEU A 136 -8.89 -9.85 -8.76
N ILE A 137 -8.74 -8.61 -9.21
CA ILE A 137 -7.82 -7.64 -8.59
C ILE A 137 -8.25 -7.31 -7.16
N ILE A 138 -9.55 -7.07 -6.94
CA ILE A 138 -10.05 -6.81 -5.58
C ILE A 138 -9.82 -8.03 -4.68
N GLN A 139 -10.00 -9.25 -5.20
CA GLN A 139 -9.70 -10.45 -4.41
C GLN A 139 -8.22 -10.56 -4.02
N GLN A 140 -7.31 -10.31 -4.95
CA GLN A 140 -5.87 -10.31 -4.68
C GLN A 140 -5.47 -9.26 -3.65
N GLN A 141 -6.10 -8.09 -3.68
CA GLN A 141 -5.86 -7.02 -2.71
C GLN A 141 -6.44 -7.29 -1.32
N LEU A 142 -7.42 -8.19 -1.21
CA LEU A 142 -8.13 -8.48 0.04
C LEU A 142 -7.70 -9.78 0.71
N LYS A 143 -7.02 -10.69 0.00
CA LYS A 143 -6.56 -11.96 0.56
C LYS A 143 -5.17 -11.81 1.14
N ALA A 144 -5.01 -12.19 2.41
CA ALA A 144 -3.73 -12.17 3.09
C ALA A 144 -2.91 -13.44 2.77
N VAL A 145 -2.22 -13.43 1.63
CA VAL A 145 -1.41 -14.56 1.14
C VAL A 145 0.08 -14.23 0.98
N GLY A 146 0.50 -13.00 1.33
CA GLY A 146 1.90 -12.56 1.35
C GLY A 146 2.49 -12.19 -0.02
N GLU A 147 1.65 -11.85 -1.01
CA GLU A 147 2.09 -11.64 -2.39
C GLU A 147 1.67 -10.27 -2.94
N TYR A 148 0.36 -9.99 -3.02
CA TYR A 148 -0.14 -8.93 -3.90
C TYR A 148 -0.09 -7.53 -3.27
N PRO A 149 -0.67 -7.26 -2.09
CA PRO A 149 -0.82 -5.89 -1.59
C PRO A 149 0.53 -5.21 -1.34
N GLU A 150 1.50 -5.93 -0.76
CA GLU A 150 2.86 -5.40 -0.59
C GLU A 150 3.61 -5.21 -1.90
N MET A 151 3.43 -6.10 -2.89
CA MET A 151 4.09 -5.98 -4.18
C MET A 151 3.59 -4.75 -4.94
N GLU A 152 2.27 -4.51 -4.96
CA GLU A 152 1.67 -3.31 -5.55
C GLU A 152 2.28 -2.04 -4.94
N LEU A 153 2.32 -1.96 -3.60
CA LEU A 153 2.85 -0.80 -2.89
C LEU A 153 4.34 -0.60 -3.17
N PHE A 154 5.17 -1.63 -2.98
CA PHE A 154 6.63 -1.48 -3.10
C PHE A 154 7.05 -1.24 -4.54
N ALA A 155 6.40 -1.84 -5.53
CA ALA A 155 6.66 -1.53 -6.94
C ALA A 155 6.38 -0.05 -7.24
N ALA A 156 5.24 0.50 -6.78
CA ALA A 156 4.91 1.90 -6.97
C ALA A 156 5.86 2.84 -6.24
N LEU A 157 6.26 2.50 -5.00
CA LEU A 157 7.21 3.29 -4.21
C LEU A 157 8.60 3.31 -4.84
N ILE A 158 9.13 2.16 -5.26
CA ILE A 158 10.44 2.06 -5.91
C ILE A 158 10.45 2.92 -7.17
N ALA A 159 9.41 2.81 -8.01
CA ALA A 159 9.29 3.63 -9.23
C ALA A 159 9.22 5.13 -8.91
N LEU A 160 8.40 5.52 -7.92
CA LEU A 160 8.27 6.91 -7.47
C LEU A 160 9.62 7.46 -6.99
N LEU A 161 10.31 6.74 -6.10
CA LEU A 161 11.58 7.16 -5.53
C LEU A 161 12.67 7.21 -6.59
N ALA A 162 12.74 6.22 -7.48
CA ALA A 162 13.71 6.19 -8.58
C ALA A 162 13.52 7.38 -9.53
N CYS A 163 12.29 7.64 -9.98
CA CYS A 163 11.98 8.79 -10.83
C CYS A 163 12.26 10.12 -10.12
N TRP A 164 11.94 10.20 -8.83
CA TRP A 164 12.18 11.40 -8.04
C TRP A 164 13.67 11.69 -7.87
N LEU A 165 14.49 10.67 -7.56
CA LEU A 165 15.95 10.78 -7.48
C LEU A 165 16.55 11.18 -8.82
N ALA A 166 16.15 10.52 -9.91
CA ALA A 166 16.64 10.82 -11.25
C ALA A 166 16.40 12.29 -11.64
N LEU A 167 15.19 12.79 -11.41
CA LEU A 167 14.80 14.16 -11.76
C LEU A 167 15.40 15.23 -10.82
N SER A 168 15.81 14.86 -9.60
CA SER A 168 16.44 15.78 -8.65
C SER A 168 17.97 15.80 -8.75
N SER A 169 18.60 14.76 -9.30
CA SER A 169 20.06 14.64 -9.40
C SER A 169 20.75 15.85 -10.08
N HIS A 170 20.15 16.40 -11.15
CA HIS A 170 20.68 17.57 -11.85
C HIS A 170 20.74 18.85 -11.01
N THR A 171 19.97 18.93 -9.92
CA THR A 171 20.02 20.09 -9.02
C THR A 171 21.23 20.06 -8.08
N PHE A 172 21.85 18.90 -7.85
CA PHE A 172 23.03 18.78 -6.99
C PHE A 172 24.34 19.09 -7.71
N SER A 173 24.43 18.86 -9.03
CA SER A 173 25.66 19.14 -9.80
C SER A 173 25.92 20.62 -10.04
N ALA A 174 24.91 21.48 -9.98
CA ALA A 174 25.03 22.92 -10.23
C ALA A 174 25.62 23.71 -9.04
N ASP A 175 25.66 23.13 -7.83
CA ASP A 175 26.23 23.74 -6.62
C ASP A 175 27.72 23.35 -6.41
N ALA A 176 28.32 22.57 -7.33
CA ALA A 176 29.70 22.05 -7.24
C ALA A 176 30.73 22.81 -8.11
N THR A 177 30.36 23.97 -8.67
CA THR A 177 31.24 24.90 -9.41
C THR A 177 31.11 26.30 -8.84
#